data_AF-A0A2H1EIQ6-F1
#
_entry.id   AF-A0A2H1EIQ6-F1
#
_cell.length_a   1.000
_cell.length_b   1.000
_cell.length_c   1.000
_cell.angle_alpha   90.00
_cell.angle_beta   90.00
_cell.angle_gamma   90.00
#
_symmetry.space_group_name_H-M   'P 1'
#
loop_
_entity.id
_entity.type
_entity.pdbx_description
1 polymer ?
#
loop_
_entity_poly.entity_id
_entity_poly.type
_entity_poly.pdbx_seq_one_letter_code
_entity_poly.pdbx_strand_id
1 'polypeptide(L)' 'MNKVFKCADMGFECKWIAIAKTENELMVLIKDHAAKCHDLKNITKEIATKVKSVIRDQ' A
#
# COMPACT_ATOMS: atom_id res chain seq x y z
N MET A 1 15.47 1.26 -9.42
CA MET A 1 14.63 0.28 -8.71
C MET A 1 13.25 0.87 -8.55
N ASN A 2 12.24 0.09 -8.88
CA ASN A 2 10.85 0.41 -8.62
C ASN A 2 10.49 -0.16 -7.25
N LYS A 3 9.52 0.46 -6.59
CA LYS A 3 8.94 -0.01 -5.33
C LYS A 3 7.63 -0.72 -5.61
N VAL A 4 7.43 -1.85 -4.95
CA VAL A 4 6.27 -2.72 -5.11
C VAL A 4 5.58 -2.92 -3.76
N PHE A 5 4.27 -2.78 -3.76
CA PHE A 5 3.40 -3.09 -2.62
C PHE A 5 2.33 -4.09 -3.05
N LYS A 6 2.07 -5.09 -2.21
CA LYS A 6 0.96 -6.03 -2.40
C LYS A 6 0.02 -5.92 -1.21
N CYS A 7 -1.27 -5.73 -1.48
CA CYS A 7 -2.26 -5.61 -0.42
C CYS A 7 -2.33 -6.87 0.46
N ALA A 8 -2.08 -8.04 -0.14
CA ALA A 8 -1.95 -9.31 0.59
C ALA A 8 -0.87 -9.30 1.68
N ASP A 9 0.23 -8.56 1.51
CA ASP A 9 1.30 -8.47 2.52
C ASP A 9 0.83 -7.73 3.79
N MET A 10 -0.27 -6.97 3.72
CA MET A 10 -0.90 -6.34 4.89
C MET A 10 -1.78 -7.31 5.70
N GLY A 11 -2.03 -8.52 5.18
CA GLY A 11 -2.89 -9.54 5.78
C GLY A 11 -4.33 -9.55 5.25
N PHE A 12 -4.64 -8.79 4.20
CA PHE A 12 -5.94 -8.84 3.53
C PHE A 12 -6.00 -9.98 2.51
N GLU A 13 -7.17 -10.59 2.32
CA GLU A 13 -7.44 -11.47 1.18
C GLU A 13 -7.65 -10.64 -0.11
N CYS A 14 -6.64 -9.86 -0.49
CA CYS A 14 -6.69 -8.93 -1.63
C CYS A 14 -5.47 -9.11 -2.54
N LYS A 15 -5.73 -9.35 -3.83
CA LYS A 15 -4.70 -9.59 -4.86
C LYS A 15 -4.17 -8.30 -5.51
N TRP A 16 -4.56 -7.13 -5.01
CA TRP A 16 -4.15 -5.86 -5.59
C TRP A 16 -2.66 -5.59 -5.35
N ILE A 17 -1.99 -5.08 -6.39
CA ILE A 17 -0.55 -4.78 -6.40
C ILE A 17 -0.37 -3.37 -6.97
N ALA A 18 0.50 -2.59 -6.33
CA ALA A 18 0.95 -1.29 -6.83
C ALA A 18 2.46 -1.31 -7.07
N ILE A 19 2.87 -0.61 -8.12
CA ILE A 19 4.28 -0.42 -8.49
C ILE A 19 4.47 1.07 -8.78
N ALA A 20 5.50 1.68 -8.19
CA ALA A 20 5.84 3.08 -8.41
C ALA A 20 7.34 3.32 -8.28
N LYS A 21 7.84 4.50 -8.70
CA LYS A 21 9.27 4.82 -8.55
C LYS A 21 9.61 5.24 -7.12
N THR A 22 8.66 5.82 -6.41
CA THR A 22 8.84 6.33 -5.05
C THR A 22 7.78 5.81 -4.08
N GLU A 23 8.09 5.83 -2.79
CA GLU A 23 7.12 5.47 -1.74
C GLU A 23 5.93 6.44 -1.72
N ASN A 24 6.15 7.71 -2.01
CA ASN A 24 5.09 8.72 -2.02
C ASN A 24 4.06 8.44 -3.11
N GLU A 25 4.50 8.11 -4.32
CA GLU A 25 3.60 7.69 -5.40
C GLU A 25 2.84 6.42 -5.03
N LEU A 26 3.53 5.44 -4.43
CA LEU A 26 2.91 4.21 -3.96
C LEU A 26 1.83 4.48 -2.90
N MET A 27 2.10 5.37 -1.96
CA MET A 27 1.16 5.75 -0.89
C MET A 27 -0.11 6.41 -1.42
N VAL A 28 -0.05 7.14 -2.54
CA VAL A 28 -1.25 7.70 -3.19
C VAL A 28 -2.13 6.57 -3.72
N LEU A 29 -1.55 5.60 -4.43
CA LEU A 29 -2.27 4.44 -4.96
C LEU A 29 -2.87 3.59 -3.83
N ILE A 30 -2.10 3.36 -2.76
CA ILE A 30 -2.53 2.55 -1.61
C ILE A 30 -3.71 3.21 -0.88
N LYS A 31 -3.68 4.54 -0.69
CA LYS A 31 -4.81 5.29 -0.08
C LYS A 31 -6.09 5.15 -0.89
N ASP A 32 -6.01 5.32 -2.21
CA ASP A 32 -7.16 5.18 -3.11
C ASP A 32 -7.74 3.76 -3.06
N HIS A 33 -6.88 2.75 -3.13
CA HIS A 33 -7.28 1.35 -3.03
C HIS A 33 -7.90 1.01 -1.67
N ALA A 34 -7.27 1.44 -0.57
CA ALA A 34 -7.75 1.17 0.78
C ALA A 34 -9.15 1.77 1.01
N ALA A 35 -9.39 2.99 0.52
CA ALA A 35 -10.69 3.64 0.62
C ALA A 35 -11.78 2.93 -0.21
N LYS A 36 -11.45 2.46 -1.42
CA LYS A 36 -12.42 1.84 -2.35
C LYS A 36 -12.70 0.37 -2.06
N CYS A 37 -11.70 -0.40 -1.66
CA CYS A 37 -11.80 -1.86 -1.51
C CYS A 37 -11.96 -2.32 -0.06
N HIS A 38 -11.54 -1.51 0.91
CA HIS A 38 -11.50 -1.90 2.33
C HIS A 38 -12.21 -0.89 3.26
N ASP A 39 -12.92 0.09 2.70
CA ASP A 39 -13.51 1.26 3.40
C ASP A 39 -12.54 1.97 4.37
N LEU A 40 -11.24 1.79 4.15
CA LEU A 40 -10.15 2.37 4.95
C LEU A 40 -9.86 3.78 4.46
N LYS A 41 -10.78 4.70 4.79
CA LYS A 41 -10.70 6.11 4.40
C LYS A 41 -9.60 6.88 5.14
N ASN A 42 -9.18 6.39 6.30
CA ASN A 42 -8.13 7.01 7.11
C ASN A 42 -6.94 6.05 7.30
N ILE A 43 -5.83 6.36 6.63
CA ILE A 43 -4.55 5.71 6.87
C ILE A 43 -3.89 6.41 8.06
N THR A 44 -4.01 5.82 9.24
CA THR A 44 -3.32 6.31 10.45
C THR A 44 -1.80 6.18 10.31
N LYS A 45 -1.04 6.84 11.20
CA LYS A 45 0.42 6.70 11.23
C LYS A 45 0.86 5.24 11.40
N GLU A 46 0.14 4.47 12.20
CA GLU A 46 0.44 3.04 12.41
C GLU A 46 0.27 2.24 11.12
N ILE A 47 -0.86 2.42 10.42
CA ILE A 47 -1.11 1.76 9.13
C ILE A 47 -0.06 2.20 8.11
N ALA A 48 0.28 3.48 8.05
CA ALA A 48 1.32 3.99 7.16
C ALA A 48 2.69 3.35 7.43
N THR A 49 3.07 3.18 8.70
CA THR A 49 4.31 2.50 9.09
C THR A 49 4.28 1.03 8.66
N LYS A 50 3.17 0.33 8.87
CA LYS A 50 3.01 -1.07 8.46
C LYS A 50 3.07 -1.22 6.94
N VAL A 51 2.38 -0.34 6.20
CA VAL A 51 2.45 -0.28 4.74
C VAL A 51 3.89 -0.14 4.28
N LYS A 52 4.64 0.82 4.82
CA LYS A 52 6.05 1.03 4.47
C LYS A 52 6.92 -0.20 4.76
N SER A 53 6.65 -0.92 5.86
CA SER A 53 7.40 -2.11 6.24
C SER A 53 7.26 -3.29 5.26
N VAL A 54 6.21 -3.30 4.43
CA VAL A 54 5.95 -4.38 3.46
C VAL A 54 6.25 -3.96 2.01
N ILE A 55 6.69 -2.73 1.77
CA ILE A 55 7.15 -2.28 0.45
C ILE A 55 8.49 -2.96 0.14
N ARG A 56 8.62 -3.51 -1.06
CA ARG A 56 9.85 -4.15 -1.54
C ARG A 56 10.38 -3.43 -2.78
N ASP A 57 11.69 -3.35 -2.92
CA ASP A 57 12.32 -2.88 -4.16
C ASP A 57 12.39 -4.01 -5.20
N GLN A 58 12.19 -3.66 -6.48
CA GLN A 58 12.34 -4.51 -7.67
C GLN A 58 13.11 -3.79 -8.78
#